data_AF-A0A9E6NQJ6-F1
#
_entry.id   AF-A0A9E6NQJ6-F1
#
_cell.length_a   1.000
_cell.length_b   1.000
_cell.length_c   1.000
_cell.angle_alpha   90.00
_cell.angle_beta   90.00
_cell.angle_gamma   90.00
#
_symmetry.space_group_name_H-M   'P 1'
#
loop_
_entity.id
_entity.type
_entity.pdbx_description
1 polymer ?
#
loop_
_entity_poly.entity_id
_entity_poly.type
_entity_poly.pdbx_seq_one_letter_code
_entity_poly.pdbx_strand_id
1 'polypeptide(L)'
;MTTIRTAPPYEKIIPHPDNRFMALTGNCSDMPTLFIDTHVPLDILMDAANHRLRAVIQVLENMCMRGSVECDSVILSDFAQLCVIPLRDGCDVLDVIGRRLRGMPA
;
A
#
# COMPACT_ATOMS: atom_id res chain seq x y z
N MET A 1 12.15 41.40 -5.74
CA MET A 1 11.52 40.33 -6.53
C MET A 1 12.28 39.05 -6.24
N THR A 2 11.70 38.15 -5.45
CA THR A 2 12.30 36.86 -5.10
C THR A 2 12.16 35.93 -6.30
N THR A 3 13.26 35.52 -6.90
CA THR A 3 13.27 34.58 -8.03
C THR A 3 12.68 33.25 -7.57
N ILE A 4 11.49 32.91 -8.06
CA ILE A 4 10.85 31.61 -7.79
C ILE A 4 11.70 30.55 -8.52
N ARG A 5 12.47 29.77 -7.77
CA ARG A 5 13.22 28.64 -8.30
C ARG A 5 12.24 27.50 -8.53
N THR A 6 11.77 27.33 -9.77
CA THR A 6 10.90 26.21 -10.14
C THR A 6 11.67 24.90 -9.99
N ALA A 7 11.04 23.89 -9.37
CA ALA A 7 11.62 22.55 -9.33
C ALA A 7 11.82 22.00 -10.75
N PRO A 8 12.86 21.18 -10.98
CA PRO A 8 13.03 20.53 -12.27
C PRO A 8 11.80 19.67 -12.61
N PRO A 9 11.51 19.44 -13.91
CA PRO A 9 10.44 18.55 -14.33
C PRO A 9 10.60 17.17 -13.69
N TYR A 10 9.49 16.58 -13.24
CA TYR A 10 9.51 15.23 -12.70
C TYR A 10 9.94 14.23 -13.77
N GLU A 11 10.92 13.40 -13.43
CA GLU A 11 11.33 12.26 -14.25
C GLU A 11 10.69 10.99 -13.68
N LYS A 12 9.90 10.31 -14.52
CA LYS A 12 9.16 9.12 -14.09
C LYS A 12 10.13 8.02 -13.67
N ILE A 13 10.00 7.54 -12.44
CA ILE A 13 10.77 6.39 -11.97
C ILE A 13 10.44 5.18 -12.85
N ILE A 14 11.44 4.65 -13.54
CA ILE A 14 11.33 3.42 -14.32
C ILE A 14 11.54 2.25 -13.34
N PRO A 15 10.58 1.34 -13.17
CA PRO A 15 10.75 0.17 -12.32
C PRO A 15 11.91 -0.68 -12.84
N HIS A 16 12.96 -0.83 -12.03
CA HIS A 16 14.10 -1.71 -12.30
C HIS A 16 14.08 -2.86 -11.28
N PRO A 17 14.38 -4.10 -11.67
CA PRO A 17 14.44 -5.23 -10.73
C PRO A 17 15.42 -5.01 -9.56
N ASP A 18 16.48 -4.22 -9.78
CA ASP A 18 17.45 -3.85 -8.74
C ASP A 18 17.04 -2.60 -7.92
N ASN A 19 15.89 -1.99 -8.19
CA ASN A 19 15.45 -0.83 -7.42
C ASN A 19 15.06 -1.26 -6.01
N ARG A 20 15.73 -0.63 -5.02
CA ARG A 20 15.39 -0.77 -3.60
C ARG A 20 13.96 -0.37 -3.28
N PHE A 21 13.46 0.68 -3.94
CA PHE A 21 12.11 1.19 -3.69
C PHE A 21 11.15 0.73 -4.78
N MET A 22 10.12 -0.01 -4.37
CA MET A 22 9.02 -0.42 -5.23
C MET A 22 7.81 0.47 -4.92
N ALA A 23 7.24 1.13 -5.94
CA ALA A 23 6.04 1.93 -5.74
C ALA A 23 4.84 1.04 -5.36
N LEU A 24 4.00 1.51 -4.45
CA LEU A 24 2.70 0.87 -4.19
C LEU A 24 1.80 0.99 -5.42
N THR A 25 1.05 -0.07 -5.71
CA THR A 25 0.06 -0.08 -6.80
C THR A 25 -1.13 0.83 -6.53
N GLY A 26 -1.39 1.13 -5.25
CA GLY A 26 -2.46 2.03 -4.78
C GLY A 26 -2.18 3.53 -4.88
N ASN A 27 -1.05 3.96 -5.44
CA ASN A 27 -0.76 5.40 -5.62
C ASN A 27 -1.85 6.08 -6.47
N CYS A 28 -2.29 7.28 -6.09
CA CYS A 28 -3.36 8.03 -6.77
C CYS A 28 -2.87 8.88 -7.96
N SER A 29 -1.58 8.84 -8.29
CA SER A 29 -0.94 9.65 -9.32
C SER A 29 0.11 8.84 -10.08
N ASP A 30 0.37 9.23 -11.32
CA ASP A 30 1.49 8.70 -12.14
C ASP A 30 2.88 8.99 -11.53
N MET A 31 2.94 9.96 -10.61
CA MET A 31 4.10 10.21 -9.76
C MET A 31 3.89 9.51 -8.41
N PRO A 32 4.42 8.29 -8.21
CA PRO A 32 4.26 7.58 -6.95
C PRO A 32 4.93 8.36 -5.83
N THR A 33 4.25 8.42 -4.69
CA THR A 33 4.75 9.07 -3.46
C THR A 33 4.95 8.06 -2.34
N LEU A 34 4.29 6.90 -2.43
CA LEU A 34 4.39 5.82 -1.46
C LEU A 34 5.12 4.63 -2.05
N PHE A 35 6.10 4.12 -1.31
CA PHE A 35 7.00 3.06 -1.73
C PHE A 35 7.23 2.04 -0.63
N ILE A 36 7.52 0.82 -1.03
CA ILE A 36 8.05 -0.27 -0.21
C ILE A 36 9.56 -0.30 -0.39
N ASP A 37 10.29 -0.25 0.71
CA ASP A 37 11.72 -0.58 0.72
C ASP A 37 11.88 -2.10 0.70
N THR A 38 12.22 -2.66 -0.46
CA THR A 38 12.28 -4.11 -0.68
C THR A 38 13.45 -4.79 0.03
N HIS A 39 14.41 -4.00 0.54
CA HIS A 39 15.66 -4.49 1.14
C HIS A 39 15.62 -4.57 2.67
N VAL A 40 14.58 -4.03 3.34
CA VAL A 40 14.43 -4.16 4.80
C VAL A 40 14.28 -5.63 5.21
N PRO A 41 14.55 -6.02 6.47
CA PRO A 41 14.39 -7.41 6.90
C PRO A 41 12.99 -7.99 6.64
N LEU A 42 12.90 -9.30 6.38
CA LEU A 42 11.62 -9.97 6.02
C LEU A 42 10.56 -9.88 7.12
N ASP A 43 10.98 -9.95 8.38
CA ASP A 43 10.14 -9.76 9.55
C ASP A 43 9.53 -8.35 9.59
N ILE A 44 10.31 -7.33 9.23
CA ILE A 44 9.81 -5.94 9.15
C ILE A 44 8.80 -5.78 8.00
N LEU A 45 9.03 -6.42 6.84
CA LEU A 45 8.03 -6.47 5.77
C LEU A 45 6.76 -7.20 6.24
N MET A 46 6.92 -8.32 6.95
CA MET A 46 5.80 -9.11 7.46
C MET A 46 4.97 -8.30 8.47
N ASP A 47 5.62 -7.59 9.38
CA ASP A 47 4.94 -6.71 10.35
C ASP A 47 4.19 -5.58 9.64
N ALA A 48 4.78 -4.98 8.60
CA ALA A 48 4.14 -3.93 7.81
C ALA A 48 2.90 -4.44 7.05
N ALA A 49 2.96 -5.64 6.47
CA ALA A 49 1.83 -6.29 5.81
C ALA A 49 0.73 -6.63 6.83
N ASN A 50 1.12 -7.27 7.94
CA ASN A 50 0.21 -7.67 9.01
C ASN A 50 -0.53 -6.48 9.61
N HIS A 51 0.16 -5.37 9.88
CA HIS A 51 -0.45 -4.19 10.46
C HIS A 51 -1.62 -3.67 9.59
N ARG A 52 -1.39 -3.56 8.28
CA ARG A 52 -2.41 -3.09 7.32
C ARG A 52 -3.59 -4.05 7.19
N LEU A 53 -3.30 -5.35 7.01
CA LEU A 53 -4.34 -6.35 6.85
C LEU A 53 -5.18 -6.49 8.12
N ARG A 54 -4.56 -6.49 9.31
CA ARG A 54 -5.28 -6.57 10.58
C ARG A 54 -6.15 -5.34 10.84
N ALA A 55 -5.70 -4.15 10.46
CA ALA A 55 -6.52 -2.94 10.60
C ALA A 55 -7.84 -3.07 9.81
N VAL A 56 -7.77 -3.59 8.58
CA VAL A 56 -8.97 -3.81 7.76
C VAL A 56 -9.81 -4.94 8.32
N ILE A 57 -9.20 -6.06 8.70
CA ILE A 57 -9.91 -7.19 9.30
C ILE A 57 -10.71 -6.74 10.51
N GLN A 58 -10.10 -6.02 11.45
CA GLN A 58 -10.79 -5.55 12.65
C GLN A 58 -11.99 -4.65 12.32
N VAL A 59 -11.85 -3.79 11.31
CA VAL A 59 -12.94 -2.93 10.82
C VAL A 59 -14.08 -3.76 10.21
N LEU A 60 -13.77 -4.72 9.35
CA LEU A 60 -14.75 -5.60 8.71
C LEU A 60 -15.44 -6.54 9.72
N GLU A 61 -14.68 -7.11 10.66
CA GLU A 61 -15.21 -7.96 11.74
C GLU A 61 -16.21 -7.19 12.60
N ASN A 62 -15.86 -5.96 13.00
CA ASN A 62 -16.76 -5.09 13.76
C ASN A 62 -18.05 -4.77 13.01
N MET A 63 -18.02 -4.66 11.68
CA MET A 63 -19.23 -4.49 10.88
C MET A 63 -20.06 -5.77 10.80
N CYS A 64 -19.43 -6.92 10.58
CA CYS A 64 -20.11 -8.22 10.53
C CYS A 64 -20.88 -8.51 11.84
N MET A 65 -20.37 -8.06 12.99
CA MET A 65 -21.02 -8.24 14.29
C MET A 65 -22.28 -7.36 14.48
N ARG A 66 -22.49 -6.32 13.68
CA ARG A 66 -23.56 -5.31 13.91
C ARG A 66 -24.92 -5.66 13.32
N GLY A 67 -25.08 -6.78 12.61
CA GLY A 67 -26.39 -7.34 12.19
C GLY A 67 -27.14 -6.57 11.09
N SER A 68 -27.10 -5.24 11.12
CA SER A 68 -27.50 -4.34 10.06
C SER A 68 -26.58 -3.12 10.02
N VAL A 69 -26.27 -2.65 8.81
CA VAL A 69 -25.58 -1.38 8.60
C VAL A 69 -26.57 -0.47 7.89
N GLU A 70 -27.26 0.39 8.65
CA GLU A 70 -28.03 1.49 8.07
C GLU A 70 -27.04 2.56 7.63
N CYS A 71 -26.71 2.58 6.34
CA CYS A 71 -25.82 3.58 5.75
C CYS A 71 -26.31 3.95 4.35
N ASP A 72 -26.19 5.23 4.01
CA ASP A 72 -26.38 5.69 2.65
C ASP A 72 -25.38 4.98 1.71
N SER A 73 -25.79 4.69 0.47
CA SER A 73 -24.96 3.98 -0.51
C SER A 73 -23.62 4.69 -0.80
N VAL A 74 -23.58 6.01 -0.67
CA VAL A 74 -22.35 6.82 -0.77
C VAL A 74 -21.38 6.49 0.35
N ILE A 75 -21.88 6.38 1.58
CA ILE A 75 -21.07 6.05 2.77
C ILE A 75 -20.48 4.64 2.64
N LEU A 76 -21.26 3.69 2.11
CA LEU A 76 -20.77 2.34 1.87
C LEU A 76 -19.65 2.31 0.81
N SER A 77 -19.76 3.12 -0.24
CA SER A 77 -18.73 3.22 -1.28
C SER A 77 -17.43 3.82 -0.75
N ASP A 78 -17.52 4.92 0.01
CA ASP A 78 -16.36 5.57 0.63
C ASP A 78 -15.69 4.65 1.66
N PHE A 79 -16.50 3.93 2.44
CA PHE A 79 -16.01 2.93 3.37
C PHE A 79 -15.29 1.77 2.65
N ALA A 80 -15.84 1.27 1.55
CA ALA A 80 -15.19 0.24 0.76
C ALA A 80 -13.85 0.74 0.19
N GLN A 81 -13.80 1.99 -0.32
CA GLN A 81 -12.56 2.61 -0.75
C GLN A 81 -11.52 2.72 0.37
N LEU A 82 -11.96 3.11 1.58
CA LEU A 82 -11.12 3.18 2.77
C LEU A 82 -10.49 1.82 3.11
N CYS A 83 -11.22 0.71 2.94
CA CYS A 83 -10.70 -0.64 3.15
C CYS A 83 -9.77 -1.11 2.02
N VAL A 84 -10.06 -0.73 0.77
CA VAL A 84 -9.31 -1.17 -0.41
C VAL A 84 -7.85 -0.69 -0.38
N ILE A 85 -7.59 0.54 0.08
CA ILE A 85 -6.23 1.11 0.14
C ILE A 85 -5.28 0.23 0.99
N PRO A 86 -5.50 0.04 2.30
CA PRO A 86 -4.66 -0.80 3.14
C PRO A 86 -4.64 -2.28 2.73
N LEU A 87 -5.71 -2.82 2.12
CA LEU A 87 -5.69 -4.17 1.56
C LEU A 87 -4.70 -4.29 0.40
N ARG A 88 -4.75 -3.35 -0.57
CA ARG A 88 -3.82 -3.33 -1.71
C ARG A 88 -2.39 -3.14 -1.25
N ASP A 89 -2.16 -2.19 -0.35
CA ASP A 89 -0.84 -1.95 0.22
C ASP A 89 -0.29 -3.21 0.92
N GLY A 90 -1.13 -3.90 1.71
CA GLY A 90 -0.77 -5.15 2.37
C GLY A 90 -0.40 -6.24 1.37
N CYS A 91 -1.17 -6.38 0.29
CA CYS A 91 -0.89 -7.34 -0.80
C CYS A 91 0.41 -7.03 -1.54
N ASP A 92 0.71 -5.76 -1.81
CA ASP A 92 1.97 -5.36 -2.46
C ASP A 92 3.18 -5.75 -1.60
N VAL A 93 3.10 -5.56 -0.27
CA VAL A 93 4.15 -6.00 0.65
C VAL A 93 4.27 -7.53 0.69
N LEU A 94 3.15 -8.26 0.70
CA LEU A 94 3.16 -9.73 0.61
C LEU A 94 3.77 -10.25 -0.69
N ASP A 95 3.59 -9.56 -1.82
CA ASP A 95 4.24 -9.92 -3.07
C ASP A 95 5.76 -9.74 -3.00
N VAL A 96 6.25 -8.65 -2.39
CA VAL A 96 7.69 -8.46 -2.13
C VAL A 96 8.25 -9.61 -1.28
N ILE A 97 7.55 -9.99 -0.20
CA ILE A 97 7.93 -11.13 0.64
C ILE A 97 7.99 -12.41 -0.19
N GLY A 98 6.93 -12.70 -0.97
CA GLY A 98 6.85 -13.89 -1.82
C GLY A 98 7.97 -13.97 -2.85
N ARG A 99 8.33 -12.85 -3.49
CA ARG A 99 9.47 -12.78 -4.43
C ARG A 99 10.79 -13.09 -3.75
N ARG A 100 11.02 -12.55 -2.56
CA ARG A 100 12.26 -12.77 -1.80
C ARG A 100 12.39 -14.20 -1.31
N LEU A 101 11.30 -14.80 -0.82
CA LEU A 101 11.29 -16.21 -0.41
C LEU A 101 11.59 -17.14 -1.59
N ARG A 102 11.04 -16.88 -2.78
CA ARG A 102 11.36 -17.66 -4.00
C ARG A 102 12.82 -17.54 -4.45
N GLY A 103 13.50 -16.45 -4.10
CA GLY A 103 14.92 -16.23 -4.40
C GLY A 103 15.88 -16.84 -3.38
N MET A 104 15.38 -17.39 -2.27
CA MET A 104 16.23 -18.03 -1.26
C MET A 104 16.57 -19.48 -1.68
N PRO A 105 17.80 -19.96 -1.37
CA PRO A 105 18.11 -21.37 -1.50
C PRO A 105 17.23 -22.20 -0.56
N ALA A 106 16.85 -23.39 -1.02
CA ALA A 106 16.04 -24.36 -0.27
C ALA A 106 16.78 -24.94 0.93
#